data_AF-A1ZYN7-F1
#
_entry.id   AF-A1ZYN7-F1
#
_cell.length_a   1.000
_cell.length_b   1.000
_cell.length_c   1.000
_cell.angle_alpha   90.00
_cell.angle_beta   90.00
_cell.angle_gamma   90.00
#
_symmetry.space_group_name_H-M   'P 1'
#
loop_
_entity.id
_entity.type
_entity.pdbx_description
1 polymer ?
#
loop_
_entity_poly.entity_id
_entity_poly.type
_entity_poly.pdbx_seq_one_letter_code
_entity_poly.pdbx_strand_id
1 'polypeptide(L)'
;MEDKEWTYPFDKPHSWDWRDEQWYVRYLELKAYKKIYGDCRVPVGWAKNKALGNWVSAQRINKMRMVSWRKELLNKLGFTWQVQKQVISAKYSHLSKKEGVWMTTFDKLSAYFKKTGHITASRQTPEGIKLSCWESKQRGRRKQGKLSKKRIELLDSIGFSWSLKEKWSSLPVYDDLWNDRFAELKAFQTKHGHCNPSSEIKETKTLAHWVLSQRERFKGGKILPHRKVLLDGLGFEWSREDKARASVVRDKRWLERFEALKAFYAEHGHFRVPRTNQELSVLCTWLVTQRYYYRKGLASQQHIELLNSIGFDWESKETERGWLKMLEKLKAFHTEHGHFRVPHSSEELKELADWATTQRHRLRKNKLDSDKVNLLQEIGVSPNDGVEAKLLDEENRWTKRFNELKEFKRIEGHFQVPTDKPVLRNWVGTQRALLKKGKLKPNRKALLDHIDFAWSYKGKPPVLEQAWEVRFKQLKAFRAEHGHFNIPKRDPILGSLNVWAAYQRARFKKGTLSEGRINLLNSIGFVWNFPKTKKTN
;
A
#
# COMPACT_ATOMS: atom_id res chain seq x y z
N MET A 1 26.26 -29.50 -32.85
CA MET A 1 24.87 -29.01 -32.83
C MET A 1 24.02 -30.25 -32.64
N GLU A 2 23.56 -30.49 -31.42
CA GLU A 2 22.71 -31.65 -31.13
C GLU A 2 21.36 -31.47 -31.84
N ASP A 3 21.03 -32.42 -32.71
CA ASP A 3 19.72 -32.54 -33.35
C ASP A 3 18.66 -32.71 -32.27
N LYS A 4 17.91 -31.65 -31.99
CA LYS A 4 16.69 -31.76 -31.19
C LYS A 4 15.68 -32.55 -32.00
N GLU A 5 15.59 -33.85 -31.76
CA GLU A 5 14.49 -34.68 -32.25
C GLU A 5 13.16 -34.16 -31.68
N TRP A 6 12.44 -33.39 -32.48
CA TRP A 6 11.07 -33.04 -32.18
C TRP A 6 10.16 -34.21 -32.56
N THR A 7 9.37 -34.70 -31.60
CA THR A 7 8.32 -35.70 -31.86
C THR A 7 7.08 -34.99 -32.45
N TYR A 8 6.83 -35.21 -33.74
CA TYR A 8 5.70 -34.63 -34.45
C TYR A 8 4.51 -35.61 -34.40
N PRO A 9 3.26 -35.13 -34.26
CA PRO A 9 2.07 -35.99 -34.13
C PRO A 9 1.53 -36.50 -35.49
N PHE A 10 2.35 -36.51 -36.53
CA PHE A 10 2.03 -36.97 -37.89
C PHE A 10 3.30 -37.38 -38.64
N ASP A 11 3.19 -38.31 -39.59
CA ASP A 11 4.32 -38.71 -40.44
C ASP A 11 4.79 -37.53 -41.29
N LYS A 12 6.10 -37.24 -41.27
CA LYS A 12 6.68 -36.14 -42.04
C LYS A 12 6.45 -36.42 -43.55
N PRO A 13 5.81 -35.49 -44.29
CA PRO A 13 5.73 -35.58 -45.75
C PRO A 13 7.13 -35.68 -46.37
N HIS A 14 7.27 -36.39 -47.49
CA HIS A 14 8.56 -36.59 -48.20
C HIS A 14 9.30 -35.29 -48.60
N SER A 15 8.62 -34.14 -48.59
CA SER A 15 9.18 -32.83 -48.96
C SER A 15 9.40 -31.89 -47.76
N TRP A 16 9.46 -32.41 -46.53
CA TRP A 16 9.58 -31.57 -45.32
C TRP A 16 10.96 -30.89 -45.24
N ASP A 17 10.99 -29.58 -45.48
CA ASP A 17 12.22 -28.78 -45.45
C ASP A 17 12.27 -27.80 -44.26
N TRP A 18 13.35 -27.02 -44.16
CA TRP A 18 13.51 -26.00 -43.11
C TRP A 18 12.41 -24.92 -43.12
N ARG A 19 11.75 -24.67 -44.25
CA ARG A 19 10.63 -23.72 -44.35
C ARG A 19 9.37 -24.32 -43.76
N ASP A 20 9.17 -25.63 -43.89
CA ASP A 20 8.11 -26.37 -43.19
C ASP A 20 8.30 -26.35 -41.68
N GLU A 21 9.54 -26.48 -41.20
CA GLU A 21 9.86 -26.33 -39.77
C GLU A 21 9.51 -24.93 -39.26
N GLN A 22 9.93 -23.87 -39.96
CA GLN A 22 9.58 -22.50 -39.58
C GLN A 22 8.07 -22.24 -39.63
N TRP A 23 7.38 -22.83 -40.60
CA TRP A 23 5.92 -22.75 -40.67
C TRP A 23 5.28 -23.43 -39.46
N TYR A 24 5.78 -24.60 -39.07
CA TYR A 24 5.26 -25.36 -37.92
C TYR A 24 5.53 -24.64 -36.60
N VAL A 25 6.67 -23.98 -36.43
CA VAL A 25 6.93 -23.11 -35.27
C VAL A 25 5.86 -22.02 -35.15
N ARG A 26 5.49 -21.35 -36.25
CA ARG A 26 4.41 -20.34 -36.24
C ARG A 26 3.04 -20.95 -35.97
N TYR A 27 2.79 -22.19 -36.41
CA TYR A 27 1.59 -22.94 -36.05
C TYR A 27 1.51 -23.23 -34.54
N LEU A 28 2.62 -23.63 -33.91
CA LEU A 28 2.68 -23.84 -32.45
C LEU A 28 2.43 -22.53 -31.68
N GLU A 29 2.98 -21.41 -32.15
CA GLU A 29 2.71 -20.08 -31.60
C GLU A 29 1.23 -19.70 -31.73
N LEU A 30 0.58 -20.02 -32.85
CA LEU A 30 -0.86 -19.84 -33.03
C LEU A 30 -1.68 -20.74 -32.09
N LYS A 31 -1.25 -21.97 -31.85
CA LYS A 31 -1.88 -22.90 -30.89
C LYS A 31 -1.77 -22.36 -29.46
N ALA A 32 -0.60 -21.83 -29.07
CA ALA A 32 -0.40 -21.15 -27.80
C ALA A 32 -1.26 -19.88 -27.69
N TYR A 33 -1.33 -19.07 -28.75
CA TYR A 33 -2.20 -17.90 -28.82
C TYR A 33 -3.67 -18.28 -28.60
N LYS A 34 -4.17 -19.32 -29.28
CA LYS A 34 -5.55 -19.81 -29.10
C LYS A 34 -5.82 -20.26 -27.66
N LYS A 35 -4.86 -20.92 -27.01
CA LYS A 35 -4.99 -21.34 -25.60
C LYS A 35 -5.17 -20.13 -24.67
N ILE A 36 -4.52 -19.01 -24.96
CA ILE A 36 -4.57 -17.79 -24.14
C ILE A 36 -5.81 -16.92 -24.47
N TYR A 37 -6.11 -16.75 -25.76
CA TYR A 37 -7.08 -15.76 -26.25
C TYR A 37 -8.40 -16.38 -26.72
N GLY A 38 -8.51 -17.70 -26.76
CA GLY A 38 -9.72 -18.44 -27.12
C GLY A 38 -10.02 -18.53 -28.62
N ASP A 39 -9.28 -17.81 -29.48
CA ASP A 39 -9.46 -17.84 -30.93
C ASP A 39 -8.14 -17.76 -31.73
N CYS A 40 -8.21 -17.90 -33.05
CA CYS A 40 -7.06 -17.80 -33.97
C CYS A 40 -7.00 -16.44 -34.71
N ARG A 41 -7.59 -15.37 -34.17
CA ARG A 41 -7.70 -14.05 -34.80
C ARG A 41 -6.58 -13.12 -34.39
N VAL A 42 -5.34 -13.53 -34.68
CA VAL A 42 -4.17 -12.71 -34.40
C VAL A 42 -4.20 -11.42 -35.24
N PRO A 43 -4.11 -10.22 -34.64
CA PRO A 43 -4.04 -8.97 -35.37
C PRO A 43 -2.77 -8.86 -36.24
N VAL A 44 -2.88 -8.27 -37.43
CA VAL A 44 -1.72 -7.96 -38.27
C VAL A 44 -0.81 -6.98 -37.51
N GLY A 45 0.50 -7.27 -37.45
CA GLY A 45 1.46 -6.45 -36.70
C GLY A 45 1.34 -6.53 -35.17
N TRP A 46 0.80 -7.62 -34.62
CA TRP A 46 0.63 -7.80 -33.17
C TRP A 46 1.91 -7.54 -32.37
N ALA A 47 1.88 -6.58 -31.44
CA ALA A 47 3.09 -6.05 -30.80
C ALA A 47 3.93 -7.09 -30.04
N LYS A 48 3.30 -8.08 -29.42
CA LYS A 48 4.00 -9.14 -28.66
C LYS A 48 4.70 -10.15 -29.57
N ASN A 49 4.17 -10.40 -30.76
CA ASN A 49 4.78 -11.26 -31.77
C ASN A 49 4.28 -10.83 -33.16
N LYS A 50 4.98 -9.85 -33.74
CA LYS A 50 4.62 -9.26 -35.05
C LYS A 50 4.71 -10.30 -36.16
N ALA A 51 5.66 -11.23 -36.05
CA ALA A 51 5.86 -12.30 -37.02
C ALA A 51 4.63 -13.23 -37.08
N LEU A 52 4.06 -13.62 -35.94
CA LEU A 52 2.84 -14.43 -35.90
C LEU A 52 1.64 -13.71 -36.54
N GLY A 53 1.43 -12.43 -36.22
CA GLY A 53 0.31 -11.65 -36.77
C GLY A 53 0.38 -11.50 -38.29
N ASN A 54 1.57 -11.25 -38.83
CA ASN A 54 1.80 -11.18 -40.28
C ASN A 54 1.64 -12.56 -40.93
N TRP A 55 2.16 -13.61 -40.29
CA TRP A 55 2.06 -14.98 -40.77
C TRP A 55 0.60 -15.46 -40.84
N VAL A 56 -0.22 -15.20 -39.82
CA VAL A 56 -1.67 -15.54 -39.81
C VAL A 56 -2.41 -14.85 -40.96
N SER A 57 -2.08 -13.58 -41.22
CA SER A 57 -2.64 -12.84 -42.35
C SER A 57 -2.24 -13.47 -43.69
N ALA A 58 -0.96 -13.82 -43.84
CA ALA A 58 -0.44 -14.48 -45.03
C ALA A 58 -1.10 -15.85 -45.27
N GLN A 59 -1.40 -16.62 -44.21
CA GLN A 59 -2.10 -17.91 -44.35
C GLN A 59 -3.49 -17.73 -44.97
N ARG A 60 -4.22 -16.68 -44.58
CA ARG A 60 -5.57 -16.40 -45.12
C ARG A 60 -5.53 -16.04 -46.61
N ILE A 61 -4.52 -15.30 -47.04
CA ILE A 61 -4.31 -14.92 -48.44
C ILE A 61 -3.87 -16.13 -49.27
N ASN A 62 -2.93 -16.93 -48.75
CA ASN A 62 -2.36 -18.07 -49.44
C ASN A 62 -3.19 -19.36 -49.32
N LYS A 63 -4.45 -19.30 -48.85
CA LYS A 63 -5.32 -20.48 -48.65
C LYS A 63 -5.38 -21.39 -49.88
N MET A 64 -5.42 -20.81 -51.08
CA MET A 64 -5.55 -21.56 -52.35
C MET A 64 -4.23 -22.17 -52.82
N ARG A 65 -3.07 -21.64 -52.38
CA ARG A 65 -1.73 -22.10 -52.79
C ARG A 65 -1.02 -22.91 -51.69
N MET A 66 -1.74 -23.22 -50.61
CA MET A 66 -1.20 -23.91 -49.43
C MET A 66 -1.28 -25.43 -49.60
N VAL A 67 -0.20 -26.12 -49.25
CA VAL A 67 -0.15 -27.60 -49.22
C VAL A 67 -1.18 -28.18 -48.25
N SER A 68 -1.73 -29.34 -48.60
CA SER A 68 -2.91 -29.95 -47.94
C SER A 68 -2.75 -30.12 -46.42
N TRP A 69 -1.60 -30.63 -45.97
CA TRP A 69 -1.37 -30.90 -44.54
C TRP A 69 -1.37 -29.63 -43.67
N ARG A 70 -0.84 -28.51 -44.18
CA ARG A 70 -0.87 -27.21 -43.47
C ARG A 70 -2.30 -26.71 -43.29
N LYS A 71 -3.12 -26.88 -44.33
CA LYS A 71 -4.53 -26.50 -44.34
C LYS A 71 -5.33 -27.35 -43.35
N GLU A 72 -5.08 -28.64 -43.31
CA GLU A 72 -5.70 -29.58 -42.36
C GLU A 72 -5.36 -29.23 -40.91
N LEU A 73 -4.08 -28.97 -40.59
CA LEU A 73 -3.67 -28.56 -39.25
C LEU A 73 -4.37 -27.28 -38.77
N LEU A 74 -4.47 -26.28 -39.64
CA LEU A 74 -5.19 -25.04 -39.35
C LEU A 74 -6.70 -25.28 -39.17
N ASN A 75 -7.31 -26.12 -40.01
CA ASN A 75 -8.72 -26.50 -39.87
C ASN A 75 -8.98 -27.20 -38.53
N LYS A 76 -8.14 -28.18 -38.17
CA LYS A 76 -8.22 -28.91 -36.87
C LYS A 76 -8.09 -27.95 -35.68
N LEU A 77 -7.27 -26.90 -35.83
CA LEU A 77 -7.13 -25.86 -34.82
C LEU A 77 -8.33 -24.90 -34.75
N GLY A 78 -9.33 -25.01 -35.64
CA GLY A 78 -10.47 -24.09 -35.71
C GLY A 78 -10.10 -22.73 -36.32
N PHE A 79 -9.14 -22.70 -37.25
CA PHE A 79 -8.67 -21.47 -37.89
C PHE A 79 -9.75 -20.83 -38.76
N THR A 80 -10.08 -19.56 -38.48
CA THR A 80 -11.08 -18.82 -39.25
C THR A 80 -10.49 -18.26 -40.55
N TRP A 81 -10.78 -18.92 -41.68
CA TRP A 81 -10.31 -18.51 -43.02
C TRP A 81 -10.98 -17.25 -43.56
N GLN A 82 -12.27 -17.07 -43.26
CA GLN A 82 -13.05 -15.90 -43.67
C GLN A 82 -13.60 -15.18 -42.44
N VAL A 83 -13.37 -13.88 -42.36
CA VAL A 83 -13.94 -13.01 -41.31
C VAL A 83 -15.29 -12.48 -41.80
N GLN A 84 -16.32 -13.34 -41.73
CA GLN A 84 -17.80 -13.19 -41.91
C GLN A 84 -18.40 -12.12 -42.87
N LYS A 85 -19.30 -12.59 -43.76
CA LYS A 85 -20.26 -11.82 -44.59
C LYS A 85 -21.20 -10.95 -43.73
N GLN A 86 -21.50 -9.72 -44.19
CA GLN A 86 -22.39 -8.76 -43.52
C GLN A 86 -23.87 -8.99 -43.90
N VAL A 87 -24.76 -9.06 -42.91
CA VAL A 87 -26.22 -9.28 -43.04
C VAL A 87 -26.96 -7.94 -43.11
N ILE A 88 -27.93 -7.81 -44.04
CA ILE A 88 -28.82 -6.65 -44.19
C ILE A 88 -30.12 -6.93 -43.41
N SER A 89 -30.60 -5.95 -42.63
CA SER A 89 -31.90 -6.02 -41.95
C SER A 89 -33.05 -6.03 -42.96
N ALA A 90 -34.10 -6.83 -42.70
CA ALA A 90 -35.31 -6.86 -43.52
C ALA A 90 -35.94 -5.47 -43.71
N LYS A 91 -35.79 -4.58 -42.72
CA LYS A 91 -36.22 -3.16 -42.77
C LYS A 91 -35.61 -2.37 -43.94
N TYR A 92 -34.42 -2.76 -44.41
CA TYR A 92 -33.65 -2.03 -45.42
C TYR A 92 -33.37 -2.88 -46.68
N SER A 93 -34.13 -3.94 -46.91
CA SER A 93 -33.98 -4.85 -48.06
C SER A 93 -34.27 -4.17 -49.40
N HIS A 94 -35.15 -3.18 -49.42
CA HIS A 94 -35.48 -2.36 -50.60
C HIS A 94 -34.37 -1.38 -51.01
N LEU A 95 -33.40 -1.12 -50.12
CA LEU A 95 -32.27 -0.24 -50.43
C LEU A 95 -31.17 -1.00 -51.15
N SER A 96 -30.33 -0.27 -51.89
CA SER A 96 -29.12 -0.86 -52.49
C SER A 96 -28.31 -1.60 -51.42
N LYS A 97 -27.68 -2.73 -51.80
CA LYS A 97 -26.91 -3.58 -50.88
C LYS A 97 -25.94 -2.79 -49.99
N LYS A 98 -25.26 -1.78 -50.57
CA LYS A 98 -24.31 -0.92 -49.83
C LYS A 98 -25.01 -0.03 -48.81
N GLU A 99 -26.16 0.52 -49.15
CA GLU A 99 -26.93 1.41 -48.27
C GLU A 99 -27.65 0.62 -47.16
N GLY A 100 -28.27 -0.52 -47.50
CA GLY A 100 -28.96 -1.37 -46.53
C GLY A 100 -28.02 -1.93 -45.46
N VAL A 101 -26.79 -2.34 -45.82
CA VAL A 101 -25.77 -2.74 -44.85
C VAL A 101 -25.36 -1.58 -43.93
N TRP A 102 -25.22 -0.37 -44.49
CA TRP A 102 -24.83 0.82 -43.72
C TRP A 102 -25.91 1.17 -42.70
N MET A 103 -27.17 1.26 -43.12
CA MET A 103 -28.32 1.55 -42.25
C MET A 103 -28.51 0.48 -41.17
N THR A 104 -28.34 -0.80 -41.52
CA THR A 104 -28.40 -1.89 -40.55
C THR A 104 -27.32 -1.78 -39.47
N THR A 105 -26.12 -1.34 -39.85
CA THR A 105 -25.01 -1.18 -38.90
C THR A 105 -25.17 0.09 -38.06
N PHE A 106 -25.73 1.16 -38.64
CA PHE A 106 -26.10 2.38 -37.93
C PHE A 106 -27.17 2.12 -36.85
N ASP A 107 -28.22 1.36 -37.16
CA ASP A 107 -29.26 1.00 -36.17
C ASP A 107 -28.66 0.21 -35.00
N LYS A 108 -27.74 -0.72 -35.28
CA LYS A 108 -27.01 -1.46 -34.23
C LYS A 108 -26.18 -0.53 -33.36
N LEU A 109 -25.51 0.46 -33.98
CA LEU A 109 -24.74 1.46 -33.24
C LEU A 109 -25.65 2.33 -32.36
N SER A 110 -26.76 2.81 -32.89
CA SER A 110 -27.74 3.61 -32.15
C SER A 110 -28.32 2.84 -30.96
N ALA A 111 -28.72 1.58 -31.17
CA ALA A 111 -29.21 0.71 -30.10
C ALA A 111 -28.12 0.44 -29.05
N TYR A 112 -26.87 0.26 -29.48
CA TYR A 112 -25.74 0.09 -28.58
C TYR A 112 -25.50 1.34 -27.71
N PHE A 113 -25.50 2.54 -28.30
CA PHE A 113 -25.36 3.80 -27.55
C PHE A 113 -26.49 4.01 -26.54
N LYS A 114 -27.74 3.68 -26.92
CA LYS A 114 -28.88 3.72 -26.00
C LYS A 114 -28.72 2.73 -24.84
N LYS A 115 -28.21 1.52 -25.11
CA LYS A 115 -28.04 0.47 -24.09
C LYS A 115 -26.90 0.76 -23.12
N THR A 116 -25.77 1.28 -23.60
CA THR A 116 -24.57 1.43 -22.77
C THR A 116 -24.33 2.85 -22.27
N GLY A 117 -25.06 3.85 -22.78
CA GLY A 117 -24.84 5.26 -22.48
C GLY A 117 -23.50 5.82 -22.99
N HIS A 118 -22.74 5.05 -23.77
CA HIS A 118 -21.43 5.43 -24.30
C HIS A 118 -21.56 6.01 -25.71
N ILE A 119 -20.80 7.08 -25.99
CA ILE A 119 -20.78 7.79 -27.28
C ILE A 119 -19.88 7.14 -28.36
N THR A 120 -19.20 6.06 -28.00
CA THR A 120 -18.38 5.22 -28.90
C THR A 120 -18.50 3.78 -28.49
N ALA A 121 -18.49 2.86 -29.46
CA ALA A 121 -18.61 1.44 -29.16
C ALA A 121 -17.39 0.90 -28.39
N SER A 122 -17.64 0.20 -27.27
CA SER A 122 -16.58 -0.33 -26.40
C SER A 122 -15.79 -1.44 -27.09
N ARG A 123 -14.46 -1.44 -26.94
CA ARG A 123 -13.60 -2.54 -27.44
C ARG A 123 -13.55 -3.74 -26.50
N GLN A 124 -14.31 -3.72 -25.40
CA GLN A 124 -14.30 -4.79 -24.40
C GLN A 124 -15.30 -5.90 -24.71
N THR A 125 -16.34 -5.63 -25.52
CA THR A 125 -17.31 -6.66 -25.93
C THR A 125 -17.14 -7.04 -27.40
N PRO A 126 -17.39 -8.30 -27.80
CA PRO A 126 -17.30 -8.71 -29.20
C PRO A 126 -18.18 -7.90 -30.16
N GLU A 127 -19.35 -7.43 -29.69
CA GLU A 127 -20.26 -6.56 -30.44
C GLU A 127 -19.68 -5.14 -30.59
N GLY A 128 -19.20 -4.55 -29.49
CA GLY A 128 -18.63 -3.21 -29.51
C GLY A 128 -17.32 -3.11 -30.31
N ILE A 129 -16.52 -4.18 -30.36
CA ILE A 129 -15.34 -4.25 -31.24
C ILE A 129 -15.75 -4.07 -32.71
N LYS A 130 -16.78 -4.79 -33.17
CA LYS A 130 -17.25 -4.71 -34.57
C LYS A 130 -17.75 -3.31 -34.91
N LEU A 131 -18.51 -2.70 -34.02
CA LEU A 131 -19.01 -1.34 -34.16
C LEU A 131 -17.87 -0.32 -34.16
N SER A 132 -16.91 -0.42 -33.24
CA SER A 132 -15.76 0.50 -33.16
C SER A 132 -14.91 0.51 -34.43
N CYS A 133 -14.72 -0.63 -35.08
CA CYS A 133 -14.05 -0.72 -36.38
C CYS A 133 -14.85 -0.04 -37.49
N TRP A 134 -16.19 -0.12 -37.44
CA TRP A 134 -17.07 0.54 -38.39
C TRP A 134 -17.07 2.06 -38.19
N GLU A 135 -17.09 2.54 -36.95
CA GLU A 135 -16.94 3.96 -36.61
C GLU A 135 -15.64 4.56 -37.15
N SER A 136 -14.51 3.87 -36.97
CA SER A 136 -13.20 4.29 -37.50
C SER A 136 -13.22 4.45 -39.02
N LYS A 137 -13.94 3.57 -39.73
CA LYS A 137 -14.12 3.68 -41.18
C LYS A 137 -14.97 4.90 -41.56
N GLN A 138 -16.00 5.25 -40.80
CA GLN A 138 -16.80 6.45 -41.06
C GLN A 138 -16.00 7.73 -40.85
N ARG A 139 -15.21 7.81 -39.76
CA ARG A 139 -14.28 8.94 -39.52
C ARG A 139 -13.28 9.10 -40.67
N GLY A 140 -12.71 8.00 -41.16
CA GLY A 140 -11.81 8.00 -42.31
C GLY A 140 -12.48 8.48 -43.61
N ARG A 141 -13.72 8.02 -43.89
CA ARG A 141 -14.48 8.44 -45.07
C ARG A 141 -14.89 9.90 -45.04
N ARG A 142 -15.28 10.43 -43.87
CA ARG A 142 -15.56 11.87 -43.69
C ARG A 142 -14.31 12.71 -43.96
N LYS A 143 -13.15 12.31 -43.41
CA LYS A 143 -11.87 12.99 -43.66
C LYS A 143 -11.51 13.03 -45.16
N GLN A 144 -11.87 11.99 -45.90
CA GLN A 144 -11.63 11.90 -47.35
C GLN A 144 -12.72 12.59 -48.19
N GLY A 145 -13.73 13.23 -47.58
CA GLY A 145 -14.87 13.81 -48.30
C GLY A 145 -15.81 12.79 -48.96
N LYS A 146 -15.65 11.49 -48.65
CA LYS A 146 -16.37 10.36 -49.29
C LYS A 146 -17.61 9.92 -48.52
N LEU A 147 -18.02 10.66 -47.50
CA LEU A 147 -19.22 10.37 -46.71
C LEU A 147 -20.32 11.37 -47.06
N SER A 148 -21.51 10.87 -47.41
CA SER A 148 -22.62 11.73 -47.80
C SER A 148 -23.13 12.57 -46.62
N LYS A 149 -23.68 13.75 -46.93
CA LYS A 149 -24.25 14.68 -45.94
C LYS A 149 -25.30 14.01 -45.05
N LYS A 150 -26.22 13.25 -45.65
CA LYS A 150 -27.24 12.45 -44.94
C LYS A 150 -26.66 11.49 -43.89
N ARG A 151 -25.51 10.85 -44.18
CA ARG A 151 -24.85 9.94 -43.23
C ARG A 151 -24.16 10.66 -42.10
N ILE A 152 -23.66 11.88 -42.37
CA ILE A 152 -23.06 12.74 -41.35
C ILE A 152 -24.15 13.18 -40.37
N GLU A 153 -25.27 13.70 -40.88
CA GLU A 153 -26.42 14.13 -40.08
C GLU A 153 -27.00 13.00 -39.21
N LEU A 154 -27.11 11.78 -39.77
CA LEU A 154 -27.57 10.61 -39.00
C LEU A 154 -26.62 10.28 -37.84
N LEU A 155 -25.31 10.33 -38.05
CA LEU A 155 -24.32 10.08 -37.00
C LEU A 155 -24.30 11.22 -35.97
N ASP A 156 -24.43 12.47 -36.40
CA ASP A 156 -24.55 13.62 -35.50
C ASP A 156 -25.79 13.51 -34.60
N SER A 157 -26.92 13.02 -35.14
CA SER A 157 -28.17 12.86 -34.39
C SER A 157 -28.07 11.90 -33.20
N ILE A 158 -27.11 10.97 -33.22
CA ILE A 158 -26.84 10.03 -32.13
C ILE A 158 -25.65 10.46 -31.25
N GLY A 159 -25.15 11.69 -31.43
CA GLY A 159 -24.01 12.22 -30.67
C GLY A 159 -22.66 11.62 -31.06
N PHE A 160 -22.52 11.12 -32.29
CA PHE A 160 -21.29 10.46 -32.76
C PHE A 160 -20.09 11.41 -32.84
N SER A 161 -18.98 11.06 -32.17
CA SER A 161 -17.75 11.87 -32.20
C SER A 161 -16.89 11.60 -33.45
N TRP A 162 -16.58 12.65 -34.21
CA TRP A 162 -15.82 12.58 -35.47
C TRP A 162 -14.30 12.71 -35.36
N SER A 163 -13.80 13.32 -34.29
CA SER A 163 -12.36 13.58 -34.10
C SER A 163 -11.83 12.76 -32.93
N LEU A 164 -10.82 11.94 -33.21
CA LEU A 164 -9.99 11.29 -32.18
C LEU A 164 -8.62 11.97 -32.05
N LYS A 165 -8.38 13.12 -32.73
CA LYS A 165 -7.02 13.54 -33.08
C LYS A 165 -6.70 15.03 -32.94
N GLU A 166 -7.45 15.80 -32.16
CA GLU A 166 -6.92 17.07 -31.62
C GLU A 166 -6.15 16.76 -30.33
N LYS A 167 -4.81 16.70 -30.48
CA LYS A 167 -3.76 16.50 -29.46
C LYS A 167 -4.09 17.31 -28.20
N TRP A 168 -4.15 16.79 -26.97
CA TRP A 168 -3.23 15.89 -26.27
C TRP A 168 -3.97 14.99 -25.26
N SER A 169 -4.60 13.90 -25.70
CA SER A 169 -5.27 12.96 -24.78
C SER A 169 -5.69 11.71 -25.53
N SER A 170 -5.15 10.52 -25.19
CA SER A 170 -5.86 9.23 -25.41
C SER A 170 -5.02 7.98 -25.12
N LEU A 171 -5.26 7.41 -23.94
CA LEU A 171 -5.47 5.97 -23.74
C LEU A 171 -6.87 5.79 -23.10
N PRO A 172 -7.46 4.58 -23.08
CA PRO A 172 -8.89 4.34 -22.83
C PRO A 172 -9.28 4.45 -21.35
N VAL A 173 -9.05 5.63 -20.78
CA VAL A 173 -9.19 5.97 -19.35
C VAL A 173 -10.06 7.21 -19.16
N TYR A 174 -10.64 7.83 -20.19
CA TYR A 174 -10.99 9.27 -20.12
C TYR A 174 -12.43 9.68 -19.78
N ASP A 175 -13.40 8.77 -19.68
CA ASP A 175 -14.57 9.09 -18.85
C ASP A 175 -14.22 8.90 -17.37
N ASP A 176 -13.45 7.86 -17.03
CA ASP A 176 -12.90 7.71 -15.68
C ASP A 176 -12.04 8.93 -15.32
N LEU A 177 -11.16 9.43 -16.18
CA LEU A 177 -10.30 10.57 -15.84
C LEU A 177 -11.06 11.90 -15.75
N TRP A 178 -12.05 12.16 -16.61
CA TRP A 178 -12.87 13.37 -16.43
C TRP A 178 -13.71 13.26 -15.17
N ASN A 179 -14.30 12.08 -14.90
CA ASN A 179 -15.05 11.81 -13.68
C ASN A 179 -14.16 11.82 -12.43
N ASP A 180 -12.90 11.37 -12.52
CA ASP A 180 -11.90 11.38 -11.45
C ASP A 180 -11.48 12.81 -11.15
N ARG A 181 -11.22 13.62 -12.19
CA ARG A 181 -10.91 15.06 -12.00
C ARG A 181 -12.13 15.84 -11.52
N PHE A 182 -13.33 15.46 -11.94
CA PHE A 182 -14.57 16.02 -11.41
C PHE A 182 -14.79 15.61 -9.95
N ALA A 183 -14.50 14.36 -9.58
CA ALA A 183 -14.56 13.86 -8.21
C ALA A 183 -13.49 14.52 -7.33
N GLU A 184 -12.28 14.71 -7.85
CA GLU A 184 -11.20 15.47 -7.21
C GLU A 184 -11.60 16.93 -7.01
N LEU A 185 -12.24 17.56 -8.01
CA LEU A 185 -12.78 18.91 -7.88
C LEU A 185 -13.94 18.97 -6.88
N LYS A 186 -14.82 17.96 -6.84
CA LYS A 186 -15.90 17.85 -5.86
C LYS A 186 -15.36 17.69 -4.44
N ALA A 187 -14.34 16.85 -4.26
CA ALA A 187 -13.64 16.70 -2.98
C ALA A 187 -12.91 17.98 -2.57
N PHE A 188 -12.27 18.65 -3.53
CA PHE A 188 -11.64 19.94 -3.35
C PHE A 188 -12.68 21.01 -2.95
N GLN A 189 -13.82 21.08 -3.63
CA GLN A 189 -14.93 21.98 -3.31
C GLN A 189 -15.53 21.66 -1.95
N THR A 190 -15.61 20.39 -1.57
CA THR A 190 -16.10 19.99 -0.24
C THR A 190 -15.13 20.44 0.85
N LYS A 191 -13.82 20.31 0.61
CA LYS A 191 -12.75 20.66 1.56
C LYS A 191 -12.48 22.16 1.66
N HIS A 192 -12.57 22.87 0.53
CA HIS A 192 -12.17 24.27 0.42
C HIS A 192 -13.36 25.19 0.18
N GLY A 193 -14.54 24.72 -0.25
CA GLY A 193 -15.71 25.58 -0.45
C GLY A 193 -15.74 26.35 -1.77
N HIS A 194 -14.74 26.17 -2.66
CA HIS A 194 -14.70 26.74 -4.01
C HIS A 194 -14.07 25.79 -5.03
N CYS A 195 -14.27 26.06 -6.31
CA CYS A 195 -13.69 25.29 -7.43
C CYS A 195 -12.41 25.94 -8.02
N ASN A 196 -11.68 26.74 -7.22
CA ASN A 196 -10.48 27.48 -7.66
C ASN A 196 -9.17 26.95 -7.02
N PRO A 197 -8.65 25.79 -7.46
CA PRO A 197 -7.35 25.29 -7.03
C PRO A 197 -6.20 26.18 -7.54
N SER A 198 -5.17 26.37 -6.70
CA SER A 198 -3.98 27.16 -7.06
C SER A 198 -3.01 26.36 -7.93
N SER A 199 -2.42 27.01 -8.94
CA SER A 199 -1.34 26.46 -9.78
C SER A 199 0.00 26.40 -9.07
N GLU A 200 0.19 27.22 -8.03
CA GLU A 200 1.45 27.36 -7.28
C GLU A 200 1.67 26.23 -6.27
N ILE A 201 0.59 25.61 -5.81
CA ILE A 201 0.63 24.49 -4.86
C ILE A 201 0.80 23.20 -5.66
N LYS A 202 1.88 22.46 -5.39
CA LYS A 202 2.25 21.24 -6.12
C LYS A 202 1.11 20.21 -6.17
N GLU A 203 0.39 20.07 -5.07
CA GLU A 203 -0.72 19.13 -4.91
C GLU A 203 -1.96 19.51 -5.74
N THR A 204 -2.22 20.81 -5.94
CA THR A 204 -3.43 21.29 -6.65
C THR A 204 -3.15 21.75 -8.08
N LYS A 205 -1.87 21.84 -8.48
CA LYS A 205 -1.43 22.33 -9.79
C LYS A 205 -2.10 21.62 -10.96
N THR A 206 -2.23 20.29 -10.88
CA THR A 206 -2.85 19.52 -11.98
C THR A 206 -4.35 19.76 -12.08
N LEU A 207 -5.04 19.92 -10.94
CA LEU A 207 -6.45 20.27 -10.88
C LEU A 207 -6.69 21.72 -11.35
N ALA A 208 -5.80 22.65 -11.01
CA ALA A 208 -5.84 24.05 -11.46
C ALA A 208 -5.79 24.15 -12.98
N HIS A 209 -4.86 23.45 -13.63
CA HIS A 209 -4.79 23.41 -15.10
C HIS A 209 -6.03 22.76 -15.72
N TRP A 210 -6.60 21.73 -15.09
CA TRP A 210 -7.82 21.10 -15.58
C TRP A 210 -9.04 22.04 -15.52
N VAL A 211 -9.18 22.79 -14.42
CA VAL A 211 -10.21 23.83 -14.24
C VAL A 211 -10.08 24.92 -15.30
N LEU A 212 -8.87 25.41 -15.56
CA LEU A 212 -8.59 26.40 -16.62
C LEU A 212 -9.00 25.87 -18.00
N SER A 213 -8.69 24.61 -18.30
CA SER A 213 -9.09 23.98 -19.57
C SER A 213 -10.62 23.89 -19.72
N GLN A 214 -11.38 23.69 -18.63
CA GLN A 214 -12.83 23.71 -18.71
C GLN A 214 -13.34 25.10 -19.07
N ARG A 215 -12.78 26.16 -18.47
CA ARG A 215 -13.13 27.56 -18.76
C ARG A 215 -12.84 27.94 -20.22
N GLU A 216 -11.68 27.55 -20.74
CA GLU A 216 -11.33 27.76 -22.15
C GLU A 216 -12.30 27.04 -23.09
N ARG A 217 -12.69 25.81 -22.75
CA ARG A 217 -13.69 25.05 -23.51
C ARG A 217 -15.07 25.68 -23.49
N PHE A 218 -15.48 26.23 -22.34
CA PHE A 218 -16.73 26.96 -22.23
C PHE A 218 -16.70 28.24 -23.05
N LYS A 219 -15.63 29.05 -22.93
CA LYS A 219 -15.43 30.26 -23.75
C LYS A 219 -15.45 29.97 -25.24
N GLY A 220 -14.89 28.83 -25.65
CA GLY A 220 -14.87 28.37 -27.03
C GLY A 220 -16.15 27.69 -27.52
N GLY A 221 -17.21 27.60 -26.70
CA GLY A 221 -18.46 26.89 -27.04
C GLY A 221 -18.31 25.36 -27.23
N LYS A 222 -17.21 24.79 -26.72
CA LYS A 222 -16.78 23.40 -26.92
C LYS A 222 -17.04 22.52 -25.69
N ILE A 223 -17.76 23.02 -24.69
CA ILE A 223 -18.13 22.23 -23.52
C ILE A 223 -19.34 21.33 -23.84
N LEU A 224 -19.31 20.10 -23.33
CA LEU A 224 -20.46 19.19 -23.46
C LEU A 224 -21.59 19.62 -22.50
N PRO A 225 -22.86 19.61 -22.92
CA PRO A 225 -23.98 20.03 -22.09
C PRO A 225 -24.07 19.33 -20.73
N HIS A 226 -23.86 18.01 -20.68
CA HIS A 226 -23.89 17.24 -19.43
C HIS A 226 -22.75 17.64 -18.46
N ARG A 227 -21.56 17.96 -18.97
CA ARG A 227 -20.42 18.41 -18.15
C ARG A 227 -20.66 19.78 -17.57
N LYS A 228 -21.31 20.65 -18.34
CA LYS A 228 -21.75 21.96 -17.88
C LYS A 228 -22.70 21.81 -16.69
N VAL A 229 -23.74 20.98 -16.80
CA VAL A 229 -24.69 20.72 -15.70
C VAL A 229 -24.00 20.21 -14.43
N LEU A 230 -23.07 19.26 -14.57
CA LEU A 230 -22.32 18.71 -13.43
C LEU A 230 -21.47 19.76 -12.71
N LEU A 231 -20.75 20.59 -13.47
CA LEU A 231 -19.91 21.65 -12.92
C LEU A 231 -20.75 22.81 -12.35
N ASP A 232 -21.86 23.17 -13.00
CA ASP A 232 -22.83 24.14 -12.48
C ASP A 232 -23.36 23.70 -11.11
N GLY A 233 -23.65 22.40 -10.93
CA GLY A 233 -24.07 21.83 -9.65
C GLY A 233 -23.07 22.05 -8.50
N LEU A 234 -21.77 22.06 -8.80
CA LEU A 234 -20.71 22.35 -7.82
C LEU A 234 -20.56 23.85 -7.50
N GLY A 235 -21.23 24.73 -8.24
CA GLY A 235 -21.01 26.18 -8.19
C GLY A 235 -19.73 26.59 -8.92
N PHE A 236 -19.43 25.97 -10.06
CA PHE A 236 -18.25 26.24 -10.85
C PHE A 236 -18.32 27.60 -11.56
N GLU A 237 -17.27 28.43 -11.39
CA GLU A 237 -17.19 29.78 -11.97
C GLU A 237 -16.60 29.72 -13.38
N TRP A 238 -17.38 30.08 -14.41
CA TRP A 238 -16.97 30.05 -15.82
C TRP A 238 -16.34 31.36 -16.34
N SER A 239 -16.87 32.53 -15.97
CA SER A 239 -16.42 33.87 -16.41
C SER A 239 -16.48 34.93 -15.30
N ARG A 240 -16.14 36.20 -15.62
CA ARG A 240 -16.30 37.36 -14.72
C ARG A 240 -17.76 37.75 -14.51
N GLU A 241 -18.66 37.59 -15.49
CA GLU A 241 -20.11 37.76 -15.25
C GLU A 241 -20.66 36.62 -14.37
N ASP A 242 -20.16 35.40 -14.56
CA ASP A 242 -20.48 34.28 -13.67
C ASP A 242 -19.86 34.45 -12.29
N LYS A 243 -18.78 35.22 -12.12
CA LYS A 243 -18.22 35.57 -10.81
C LYS A 243 -19.23 36.38 -9.97
N ALA A 244 -19.99 37.28 -10.59
CA ALA A 244 -21.02 38.04 -9.89
C ALA A 244 -22.21 37.13 -9.50
N ARG A 245 -22.71 36.33 -10.46
CA ARG A 245 -23.82 35.40 -10.23
C ARG A 245 -23.47 34.28 -9.26
N ALA A 246 -22.27 33.71 -9.38
CA ALA A 246 -21.73 32.70 -8.47
C ALA A 246 -21.36 33.30 -7.11
N SER A 247 -20.96 34.58 -7.02
CA SER A 247 -20.83 35.26 -5.72
C SER A 247 -22.17 35.28 -5.01
N VAL A 248 -23.24 35.72 -5.68
CA VAL A 248 -24.60 35.74 -5.09
C VAL A 248 -25.05 34.34 -4.63
N VAL A 249 -24.83 33.30 -5.45
CA VAL A 249 -25.17 31.92 -5.07
C VAL A 249 -24.26 31.37 -3.95
N ARG A 250 -22.97 31.74 -3.94
CA ARG A 250 -22.00 31.33 -2.91
C ARG A 250 -22.31 31.99 -1.58
N ASP A 251 -22.66 33.26 -1.60
CA ASP A 251 -23.02 34.02 -0.40
C ASP A 251 -24.35 33.49 0.17
N LYS A 252 -25.33 33.15 -0.69
CA LYS A 252 -26.55 32.45 -0.25
C LYS A 252 -26.25 31.12 0.46
N ARG A 253 -25.42 30.24 -0.15
CA ARG A 253 -25.03 28.96 0.47
C ARG A 253 -24.19 29.13 1.73
N TRP A 254 -23.41 30.21 1.81
CA TRP A 254 -22.66 30.56 3.01
C TRP A 254 -23.61 30.97 4.14
N LEU A 255 -24.60 31.82 3.85
CA LEU A 255 -25.63 32.24 4.80
C LEU A 255 -26.49 31.07 5.29
N GLU A 256 -26.89 30.15 4.41
CA GLU A 256 -27.61 28.93 4.82
C GLU A 256 -26.82 28.10 5.85
N ARG A 257 -25.50 27.99 5.68
CA ARG A 257 -24.63 27.27 6.62
C ARG A 257 -24.38 28.05 7.91
N PHE A 258 -24.32 29.37 7.81
CA PHE A 258 -24.24 30.25 8.98
C PHE A 258 -25.49 30.13 9.85
N GLU A 259 -26.68 30.14 9.25
CA GLU A 259 -27.93 29.92 9.99
C GLU A 259 -27.99 28.51 10.60
N ALA A 260 -27.53 27.47 9.89
CA ALA A 260 -27.42 26.13 10.45
C ALA A 260 -26.45 26.06 11.65
N LEU A 261 -25.33 26.80 11.60
CA LEU A 261 -24.40 26.90 12.72
C LEU A 261 -25.01 27.65 13.91
N LYS A 262 -25.75 28.73 13.65
CA LYS A 262 -26.43 29.53 14.66
C LYS A 262 -27.50 28.70 15.37
N ALA A 263 -28.30 27.94 14.62
CA ALA A 263 -29.26 26.99 15.17
C ALA A 263 -28.58 25.91 16.03
N PHE A 264 -27.49 25.32 15.53
CA PHE A 264 -26.70 24.34 16.29
C PHE A 264 -26.14 24.92 17.61
N TYR A 265 -25.66 26.17 17.59
CA TYR A 265 -25.18 26.84 18.79
C TYR A 265 -26.30 27.13 19.80
N ALA A 266 -27.48 27.53 19.32
CA ALA A 266 -28.64 27.74 20.17
C ALA A 266 -29.08 26.44 20.88
N GLU A 267 -28.99 25.30 20.20
CA GLU A 267 -29.36 24.00 20.74
C GLU A 267 -28.30 23.41 21.69
N HIS A 268 -27.01 23.52 21.34
CA HIS A 268 -25.94 22.80 22.05
C HIS A 268 -24.97 23.69 22.85
N GLY A 269 -25.07 25.02 22.75
CA GLY A 269 -24.24 25.98 23.47
C GLY A 269 -22.75 25.97 23.08
N HIS A 270 -22.38 25.32 21.96
CA HIS A 270 -21.00 25.23 21.49
C HIS A 270 -20.90 25.00 19.97
N PHE A 271 -19.73 25.29 19.36
CA PHE A 271 -19.50 25.11 17.91
C PHE A 271 -18.84 23.78 17.51
N ARG A 272 -18.88 22.76 18.38
CA ARG A 272 -18.30 21.44 18.12
C ARG A 272 -19.31 20.54 17.41
N VAL A 273 -19.42 20.71 16.10
CA VAL A 273 -20.35 19.93 15.26
C VAL A 273 -19.83 18.50 15.08
N PRO A 274 -20.56 17.46 15.54
CA PRO A 274 -20.16 16.06 15.37
C PRO A 274 -20.40 15.57 13.93
N ARG A 275 -19.74 14.48 13.53
CA ARG A 275 -19.91 13.88 12.19
C ARG A 275 -20.89 12.70 12.21
N THR A 276 -22.04 12.86 12.84
CA THR A 276 -23.02 11.79 13.09
C THR A 276 -23.97 11.56 11.92
N ASN A 277 -24.33 12.61 11.18
CA ASN A 277 -25.18 12.52 9.99
C ASN A 277 -24.62 13.37 8.83
N GLN A 278 -25.24 13.27 7.66
CA GLN A 278 -24.76 13.95 6.44
C GLN A 278 -24.76 15.47 6.60
N GLU A 279 -25.79 16.05 7.22
CA GLU A 279 -25.92 17.51 7.39
C GLU A 279 -24.88 18.07 8.36
N LEU A 280 -24.72 17.45 9.53
CA LEU A 280 -23.72 17.82 10.53
C LEU A 280 -22.30 17.57 10.03
N SER A 281 -22.07 16.54 9.22
CA SER A 281 -20.77 16.30 8.58
C SER A 281 -20.40 17.40 7.57
N VAL A 282 -21.37 17.90 6.80
CA VAL A 282 -21.17 19.03 5.88
C VAL A 282 -20.88 20.32 6.67
N LEU A 283 -21.63 20.58 7.74
CA LEU A 283 -21.40 21.75 8.60
C LEU A 283 -20.04 21.69 9.32
N CYS A 284 -19.64 20.52 9.83
CA CYS A 284 -18.34 20.28 10.43
C CYS A 284 -17.20 20.55 9.43
N THR A 285 -17.35 20.10 8.19
CA THR A 285 -16.36 20.34 7.12
C THR A 285 -16.29 21.83 6.78
N TRP A 286 -17.43 22.51 6.68
CA TRP A 286 -17.49 23.95 6.41
C TRP A 286 -16.78 24.78 7.49
N LEU A 287 -16.93 24.45 8.78
CA LEU A 287 -16.20 25.10 9.87
C LEU A 287 -14.68 24.97 9.74
N VAL A 288 -14.19 23.79 9.36
CA VAL A 288 -12.76 23.55 9.12
C VAL A 288 -12.25 24.44 7.98
N THR A 289 -13.05 24.61 6.94
CA THR A 289 -12.76 25.51 5.81
C THR A 289 -12.72 26.97 6.23
N GLN A 290 -13.69 27.46 7.02
CA GLN A 290 -13.69 28.84 7.50
C GLN A 290 -12.43 29.14 8.32
N ARG A 291 -12.06 28.26 9.25
CA ARG A 291 -10.82 28.38 10.04
C ARG A 291 -9.56 28.34 9.18
N TYR A 292 -9.57 27.62 8.06
CA TYR A 292 -8.46 27.64 7.11
C TYR A 292 -8.35 29.00 6.41
N TYR A 293 -9.47 29.56 5.95
CA TYR A 293 -9.47 30.85 5.26
C TYR A 293 -9.09 32.02 6.14
N TYR A 294 -9.56 32.05 7.39
CA TYR A 294 -9.15 33.05 8.36
C TYR A 294 -7.63 33.04 8.59
N ARG A 295 -7.04 31.87 8.87
CA ARG A 295 -5.57 31.71 9.07
C ARG A 295 -4.73 32.05 7.85
N LYS A 296 -5.31 32.03 6.66
CA LYS A 296 -4.62 32.37 5.40
C LYS A 296 -4.89 33.79 4.94
N GLY A 297 -5.66 34.59 5.68
CA GLY A 297 -6.08 35.93 5.28
C GLY A 297 -6.95 35.93 4.02
N LEU A 298 -7.66 34.83 3.75
CA LEU A 298 -8.49 34.64 2.56
C LEU A 298 -9.99 34.77 2.84
N ALA A 299 -10.39 34.94 4.10
CA ALA A 299 -11.79 35.09 4.48
C ALA A 299 -12.30 36.50 4.16
N SER A 300 -13.55 36.60 3.70
CA SER A 300 -14.22 37.90 3.50
C SER A 300 -14.47 38.57 4.85
N GLN A 301 -14.26 39.89 4.93
CA GLN A 301 -14.48 40.69 6.12
C GLN A 301 -15.93 40.55 6.65
N GLN A 302 -16.92 40.55 5.75
CA GLN A 302 -18.33 40.35 6.10
C GLN A 302 -18.59 38.97 6.74
N HIS A 303 -17.93 37.92 6.26
CA HIS A 303 -18.07 36.58 6.82
C HIS A 303 -17.39 36.46 8.19
N ILE A 304 -16.30 37.20 8.40
CA ILE A 304 -15.64 37.28 9.70
C ILE A 304 -16.57 37.95 10.71
N GLU A 305 -17.14 39.09 10.35
CA GLU A 305 -18.07 39.85 11.21
C GLU A 305 -19.31 39.02 11.57
N LEU A 306 -19.92 38.30 10.61
CA LEU A 306 -21.07 37.44 10.86
C LEU A 306 -20.72 36.30 11.83
N LEU A 307 -19.61 35.60 11.63
CA LEU A 307 -19.19 34.54 12.56
C LEU A 307 -18.79 35.09 13.94
N ASN A 308 -18.16 36.26 14.00
CA ASN A 308 -17.87 36.94 15.26
C ASN A 308 -19.15 37.36 16.00
N SER A 309 -20.21 37.72 15.27
CA SER A 309 -21.49 38.16 15.89
C SER A 309 -22.17 37.06 16.72
N ILE A 310 -21.91 35.80 16.40
CA ILE A 310 -22.40 34.65 17.19
C ILE A 310 -21.37 34.14 18.21
N GLY A 311 -20.21 34.80 18.35
CA GLY A 311 -19.13 34.38 19.25
C GLY A 311 -18.32 33.19 18.75
N PHE A 312 -18.20 33.00 17.42
CA PHE A 312 -17.49 31.87 16.84
C PHE A 312 -15.97 31.93 17.06
N ASP A 313 -15.42 30.86 17.62
CA ASP A 313 -13.98 30.71 17.87
C ASP A 313 -13.23 30.12 16.63
N TRP A 314 -12.33 30.92 16.08
CA TRP A 314 -11.51 30.63 14.89
C TRP A 314 -10.37 29.64 15.15
N GLU A 315 -9.96 29.47 16.40
CA GLU A 315 -8.78 28.68 16.76
C GLU A 315 -9.16 27.33 17.37
N SER A 316 -9.90 26.48 16.66
CA SER A 316 -10.10 25.11 17.17
C SER A 316 -8.84 24.25 17.03
N LYS A 317 -7.95 24.38 17.99
CA LYS A 317 -7.32 23.25 18.67
C LYS A 317 -7.42 23.56 20.14
N GLU A 318 -8.31 22.83 20.82
CA GLU A 318 -8.64 23.06 22.22
C GLU A 318 -9.30 24.44 22.40
N THR A 319 -10.64 24.49 22.49
CA THR A 319 -11.30 25.68 23.05
C THR A 319 -10.57 26.04 24.34
N GLU A 320 -10.24 27.31 24.59
CA GLU A 320 -9.65 27.80 25.85
C GLU A 320 -10.23 27.06 27.07
N ARG A 321 -11.56 26.94 27.12
CA ARG A 321 -12.34 26.24 28.15
C ARG A 321 -12.02 24.74 28.29
N GLY A 322 -11.75 24.05 27.19
CA GLY A 322 -11.36 22.63 27.16
C GLY A 322 -9.90 22.40 27.50
N TRP A 323 -9.02 23.33 27.10
CA TRP A 323 -7.62 23.32 27.48
C TRP A 323 -7.46 23.58 28.98
N LEU A 324 -8.14 24.60 29.51
CA LEU A 324 -8.19 24.92 30.93
C LEU A 324 -8.78 23.76 31.74
N LYS A 325 -9.84 23.08 31.27
CA LYS A 325 -10.38 21.89 31.96
C LYS A 325 -9.33 20.77 32.09
N MET A 326 -8.53 20.53 31.06
CA MET A 326 -7.47 19.51 31.11
C MET A 326 -6.28 19.97 31.96
N LEU A 327 -5.96 21.27 31.96
CA LEU A 327 -4.99 21.86 32.87
C LEU A 327 -5.41 21.69 34.34
N GLU A 328 -6.69 21.95 34.67
CA GLU A 328 -7.22 21.75 36.02
C GLU A 328 -7.20 20.26 36.42
N LYS A 329 -7.54 19.34 35.51
CA LYS A 329 -7.36 17.90 35.76
C LYS A 329 -5.88 17.54 36.02
N LEU A 330 -4.94 18.16 35.30
CA LEU A 330 -3.52 17.93 35.49
C LEU A 330 -3.00 18.51 36.82
N LYS A 331 -3.52 19.67 37.25
CA LYS A 331 -3.25 20.26 38.57
C LYS A 331 -3.76 19.35 39.68
N ALA A 332 -5.03 18.89 39.59
CA ALA A 332 -5.61 17.96 40.56
C ALA A 332 -4.78 16.67 40.67
N PHE A 333 -4.36 16.10 39.55
CA PHE A 333 -3.48 14.93 39.51
C PHE A 333 -2.13 15.19 40.20
N HIS A 334 -1.54 16.37 39.99
CA HIS A 334 -0.29 16.75 40.67
C HIS A 334 -0.48 16.94 42.18
N THR A 335 -1.58 17.54 42.61
CA THR A 335 -1.91 17.67 44.04
C THR A 335 -2.04 16.31 44.70
N GLU A 336 -2.63 15.32 44.01
CA GLU A 336 -2.83 13.97 44.54
C GLU A 336 -1.55 13.12 44.52
N HIS A 337 -0.73 13.21 43.46
CA HIS A 337 0.40 12.30 43.23
C HIS A 337 1.78 12.95 43.31
N GLY A 338 1.86 14.26 43.52
CA GLY A 338 3.11 15.04 43.60
C GLY A 338 3.90 15.11 42.29
N HIS A 339 3.32 14.70 41.16
CA HIS A 339 4.00 14.71 39.86
C HIS A 339 3.02 14.84 38.68
N PHE A 340 3.50 15.27 37.51
CA PHE A 340 2.68 15.44 36.31
C PHE A 340 2.59 14.20 35.39
N ARG A 341 3.19 13.05 35.76
CA ARG A 341 3.21 11.84 34.93
C ARG A 341 1.93 11.01 35.11
N VAL A 342 0.96 11.28 34.24
CA VAL A 342 -0.31 10.55 34.20
C VAL A 342 -0.12 9.17 33.55
N PRO A 343 -0.46 8.05 34.24
CA PRO A 343 -0.33 6.70 33.69
C PRO A 343 -1.26 6.46 32.50
N HIS A 344 -0.76 5.76 31.47
CA HIS A 344 -1.59 5.33 30.32
C HIS A 344 -2.35 4.03 30.58
N SER A 345 -2.17 3.42 31.75
CA SER A 345 -2.74 2.11 32.11
C SER A 345 -4.17 2.18 32.67
N SER A 346 -4.63 3.35 33.10
CA SER A 346 -6.02 3.59 33.52
C SER A 346 -6.81 4.12 32.32
N GLU A 347 -7.96 3.50 32.03
CA GLU A 347 -8.85 3.95 30.94
C GLU A 347 -9.45 5.34 31.25
N GLU A 348 -9.62 5.67 32.54
CA GLU A 348 -10.12 6.97 33.01
C GLU A 348 -9.07 8.09 32.84
N LEU A 349 -7.79 7.77 33.02
CA LEU A 349 -6.67 8.73 32.95
C LEU A 349 -6.02 8.81 31.57
N LYS A 350 -6.36 7.91 30.66
CA LYS A 350 -5.81 7.83 29.30
C LYS A 350 -5.96 9.12 28.50
N GLU A 351 -7.13 9.77 28.58
CA GLU A 351 -7.39 11.06 27.92
C GLU A 351 -6.43 12.14 28.45
N LEU A 352 -6.24 12.22 29.76
CA LEU A 352 -5.34 13.16 30.40
C LEU A 352 -3.87 12.83 30.09
N ALA A 353 -3.51 11.55 30.02
CA ALA A 353 -2.16 11.08 29.69
C ALA A 353 -1.75 11.43 28.26
N ASP A 354 -2.63 11.19 27.28
CA ASP A 354 -2.44 11.54 25.88
C ASP A 354 -2.34 13.06 25.69
N TRP A 355 -3.19 13.81 26.42
CA TRP A 355 -3.17 15.26 26.42
C TRP A 355 -1.85 15.81 26.97
N ALA A 356 -1.44 15.43 28.18
CA ALA A 356 -0.19 15.91 28.80
C ALA A 356 1.03 15.55 27.95
N THR A 357 1.04 14.37 27.33
CA THR A 357 2.12 13.93 26.42
C THR A 357 2.17 14.82 25.17
N THR A 358 1.01 15.15 24.60
CA THR A 358 0.89 16.03 23.44
C THR A 358 1.36 17.45 23.77
N GLN A 359 0.96 18.02 24.91
CA GLN A 359 1.38 19.37 25.30
C GLN A 359 2.90 19.45 25.51
N ARG A 360 3.52 18.48 26.20
CA ARG A 360 4.99 18.41 26.34
C ARG A 360 5.71 18.31 25.00
N HIS A 361 5.18 17.52 24.06
CA HIS A 361 5.77 17.42 22.73
C HIS A 361 5.74 18.75 21.97
N ARG A 362 4.63 19.48 22.06
CA ARG A 362 4.48 20.81 21.43
C ARG A 362 5.38 21.86 22.07
N LEU A 363 5.49 21.84 23.41
CA LEU A 363 6.38 22.70 24.18
C LEU A 363 7.84 22.51 23.71
N ARG A 364 8.32 21.26 23.60
CA ARG A 364 9.69 20.97 23.09
C ARG A 364 9.94 21.39 21.65
N LYS A 365 8.89 21.54 20.84
CA LYS A 365 8.98 21.91 19.42
C LYS A 365 8.75 23.39 19.19
N ASN A 366 8.57 24.19 20.24
CA ASN A 366 8.19 25.60 20.15
C ASN A 366 6.94 25.80 19.27
N LYS A 367 5.95 24.90 19.42
CA LYS A 367 4.69 24.90 18.64
C LYS A 367 3.46 25.17 19.52
N LEU A 368 3.68 25.62 20.76
CA LEU A 368 2.64 25.96 21.71
C LEU A 368 2.56 27.49 21.82
N ASP A 369 1.35 28.01 21.97
CA ASP A 369 1.09 29.43 22.16
C ASP A 369 1.72 29.97 23.45
N SER A 370 2.14 31.23 23.47
CA SER A 370 2.85 31.85 24.59
C SER A 370 2.07 31.80 25.90
N ASP A 371 0.75 31.98 25.87
CA ASP A 371 -0.06 32.01 27.09
C ASP A 371 -0.17 30.61 27.70
N LYS A 372 -0.26 29.59 26.84
CA LYS A 372 -0.26 28.17 27.23
C LYS A 372 1.11 27.70 27.72
N VAL A 373 2.20 28.27 27.19
CA VAL A 373 3.55 28.03 27.71
C VAL A 373 3.66 28.59 29.13
N ASN A 374 3.21 29.82 29.35
CA ASN A 374 3.24 30.46 30.66
C ASN A 374 2.42 29.67 31.69
N LEU A 375 1.18 29.28 31.36
CA LEU A 375 0.30 28.50 32.24
C LEU A 375 0.88 27.11 32.60
N LEU A 376 1.61 26.45 31.69
CA LEU A 376 2.28 25.18 31.99
C LEU A 376 3.55 25.38 32.83
N GLN A 377 4.29 26.46 32.62
CA GLN A 377 5.46 26.80 33.42
C GLN A 377 5.07 27.22 34.85
N GLU A 378 3.96 27.94 35.01
CA GLU A 378 3.42 28.37 36.30
C GLU A 378 3.08 27.17 37.20
N ILE A 379 2.49 26.11 36.64
CA ILE A 379 2.24 24.87 37.40
C ILE A 379 3.49 24.01 37.58
N GLY A 380 4.64 24.39 37.00
CA GLY A 380 5.90 23.64 37.12
C GLY A 380 6.06 22.48 36.12
N VAL A 381 5.30 22.45 35.02
CA VAL A 381 5.47 21.45 33.96
C VAL A 381 6.65 21.84 33.07
N SER A 382 7.78 21.16 33.24
CA SER A 382 8.98 21.36 32.43
C SER A 382 8.94 20.60 31.09
N PRO A 383 9.55 21.12 30.01
CA PRO A 383 9.77 20.37 28.78
C PRO A 383 10.54 19.06 29.02
N ASN A 384 11.35 19.02 30.08
CA ASN A 384 12.19 17.88 30.44
C ASN A 384 11.68 17.11 31.67
N ASP A 385 10.47 17.38 32.16
CA ASP A 385 9.90 16.56 33.23
C ASP A 385 9.80 15.11 32.79
N GLY A 386 10.53 14.26 33.51
CA GLY A 386 10.70 12.87 33.19
C GLY A 386 11.94 12.51 32.36
N VAL A 387 12.88 13.41 32.08
CA VAL A 387 14.22 12.99 31.64
C VAL A 387 14.89 12.24 32.78
N GLU A 388 14.84 12.77 34.00
CA GLU A 388 15.44 12.16 35.18
C GLU A 388 14.77 10.84 35.55
N ALA A 389 13.43 10.79 35.59
CA ALA A 389 12.71 9.53 35.84
C ALA A 389 12.76 8.52 34.66
N LYS A 390 13.02 8.96 33.41
CA LYS A 390 13.30 8.06 32.28
C LYS A 390 14.74 7.54 32.33
N LEU A 391 15.70 8.38 32.73
CA LEU A 391 17.08 7.99 32.99
C LEU A 391 17.12 7.00 34.17
N LEU A 392 16.37 7.26 35.25
CA LEU A 392 16.23 6.34 36.38
C LEU A 392 15.61 5.01 35.96
N ASP A 393 14.52 5.02 35.18
CA ASP A 393 13.85 3.79 34.72
C ASP A 393 14.70 3.01 33.69
N GLU A 394 15.38 3.70 32.77
CA GLU A 394 16.35 3.07 31.87
C GLU A 394 17.56 2.49 32.60
N GLU A 395 18.01 3.15 33.68
CA GLU A 395 19.10 2.65 34.52
C GLU A 395 18.64 1.48 35.39
N ASN A 396 17.45 1.54 36.00
CA ASN A 396 16.85 0.45 36.77
C ASN A 396 16.65 -0.80 35.92
N ARG A 397 16.14 -0.64 34.69
CA ARG A 397 16.00 -1.77 33.74
C ARG A 397 17.35 -2.34 33.31
N TRP A 398 18.36 -1.51 33.10
CA TRP A 398 19.70 -1.98 32.76
C TRP A 398 20.34 -2.73 33.94
N THR A 399 20.27 -2.17 35.15
CA THR A 399 20.77 -2.76 36.40
C THR A 399 20.10 -4.10 36.69
N LYS A 400 18.78 -4.22 36.49
CA LYS A 400 18.07 -5.50 36.63
C LYS A 400 18.66 -6.58 35.71
N ARG A 401 18.87 -6.27 34.43
CA ARG A 401 19.44 -7.23 33.46
C ARG A 401 20.90 -7.53 33.72
N PHE A 402 21.68 -6.55 34.19
CA PHE A 402 23.05 -6.76 34.63
C PHE A 402 23.12 -7.72 35.82
N ASN A 403 22.25 -7.56 36.82
CA ASN A 403 22.16 -8.48 37.96
C ASN A 403 21.73 -9.89 37.54
N GLU A 404 20.76 -10.01 36.63
CA GLU A 404 20.38 -11.31 36.03
C GLU A 404 21.56 -11.98 35.31
N LEU A 405 22.40 -11.22 34.61
CA LEU A 405 23.61 -11.74 33.96
C LEU A 405 24.68 -12.15 34.97
N LYS A 406 24.88 -11.37 36.04
CA LYS A 406 25.82 -11.67 37.13
C LYS A 406 25.45 -12.98 37.81
N GLU A 407 24.16 -13.16 38.10
CA GLU A 407 23.65 -14.39 38.70
C GLU A 407 23.74 -15.58 37.72
N PHE A 408 23.47 -15.34 36.43
CA PHE A 408 23.70 -16.35 35.40
C PHE A 408 25.17 -16.79 35.32
N LYS A 409 26.15 -15.86 35.41
CA LYS A 409 27.58 -16.20 35.49
C LYS A 409 27.89 -17.05 36.73
N ARG A 410 27.29 -16.71 37.88
CA ARG A 410 27.50 -17.44 39.14
C ARG A 410 27.03 -18.89 39.05
N ILE A 411 25.88 -19.15 38.41
CA ILE A 411 25.28 -20.48 38.29
C ILE A 411 25.94 -21.31 37.17
N GLU A 412 26.11 -20.72 35.98
CA GLU A 412 26.51 -21.44 34.77
C GLU A 412 28.01 -21.33 34.46
N GLY A 413 28.73 -20.44 35.15
CA GLY A 413 30.17 -20.20 34.96
C GLY A 413 30.55 -19.47 33.66
N HIS A 414 29.57 -19.09 32.82
CA HIS A 414 29.81 -18.43 31.55
C HIS A 414 28.68 -17.46 31.14
N PHE A 415 28.90 -16.67 30.10
CA PHE A 415 27.92 -15.69 29.58
C PHE A 415 27.12 -16.15 28.35
N GLN A 416 27.19 -17.45 28.01
CA GLN A 416 26.43 -18.02 26.89
C GLN A 416 24.99 -18.31 27.32
N VAL A 417 24.13 -17.30 27.19
CA VAL A 417 22.72 -17.41 27.54
C VAL A 417 21.99 -18.32 26.53
N PRO A 418 21.31 -19.40 26.96
CA PRO A 418 20.66 -20.34 26.05
C PRO A 418 19.41 -19.75 25.39
N THR A 419 18.88 -20.47 24.40
CA THR A 419 17.71 -20.06 23.60
C THR A 419 16.42 -19.92 24.41
N ASP A 420 16.32 -20.64 25.53
CA ASP A 420 15.17 -20.64 26.45
C ASP A 420 15.08 -19.39 27.35
N LYS A 421 16.14 -18.55 27.39
CA LYS A 421 16.18 -17.25 28.09
C LYS A 421 16.34 -16.08 27.10
N PRO A 422 15.36 -15.83 26.22
CA PRO A 422 15.50 -14.93 25.07
C PRO A 422 15.72 -13.47 25.47
N VAL A 423 15.14 -13.00 26.57
CA VAL A 423 15.24 -11.60 27.03
C VAL A 423 16.69 -11.26 27.42
N LEU A 424 17.32 -12.10 28.25
CA LEU A 424 18.71 -11.92 28.69
C LEU A 424 19.69 -12.12 27.53
N ARG A 425 19.44 -13.11 26.66
CA ARG A 425 20.23 -13.36 25.45
C ARG A 425 20.24 -12.16 24.51
N ASN A 426 19.06 -11.59 24.23
CA ASN A 426 18.93 -10.42 23.36
C ASN A 426 19.63 -9.21 23.97
N TRP A 427 19.46 -9.00 25.28
CA TRP A 427 20.12 -7.91 26.00
C TRP A 427 21.65 -8.00 25.93
N VAL A 428 22.23 -9.19 26.12
CA VAL A 428 23.67 -9.48 25.92
C VAL A 428 24.11 -9.16 24.49
N GLY A 429 23.32 -9.56 23.49
CA GLY A 429 23.57 -9.23 22.08
C GLY A 429 23.56 -7.73 21.81
N THR A 430 22.61 -6.99 22.41
CA THR A 430 22.53 -5.54 22.33
C THR A 430 23.77 -4.87 22.89
N GLN A 431 24.31 -5.32 24.04
CA GLN A 431 25.50 -4.72 24.63
C GLN A 431 26.71 -4.86 23.70
N ARG A 432 26.92 -6.06 23.12
CA ARG A 432 28.00 -6.30 22.14
C ARG A 432 27.86 -5.42 20.89
N ALA A 433 26.64 -5.26 20.39
CA ALA A 433 26.38 -4.41 19.23
C ALA A 433 26.61 -2.92 19.53
N LEU A 434 26.27 -2.47 20.74
CA LEU A 434 26.53 -1.09 21.19
C LEU A 434 28.02 -0.81 21.35
N LEU A 435 28.79 -1.75 21.91
CA LEU A 435 30.25 -1.63 21.99
C LEU A 435 30.88 -1.53 20.60
N LYS A 436 30.51 -2.43 19.67
CA LYS A 436 31.00 -2.42 18.28
C LYS A 436 30.71 -1.09 17.56
N LYS A 437 29.60 -0.44 17.89
CA LYS A 437 29.18 0.85 17.32
C LYS A 437 29.74 2.07 18.07
N GLY A 438 30.52 1.88 19.13
CA GLY A 438 31.03 2.98 19.98
C GLY A 438 29.95 3.73 20.76
N LYS A 439 28.77 3.12 20.98
CA LYS A 439 27.60 3.77 21.62
C LYS A 439 27.30 3.25 23.03
N LEU A 440 28.14 2.38 23.59
CA LEU A 440 27.97 1.87 24.94
C LEU A 440 28.50 2.90 25.95
N LYS A 441 27.70 3.24 26.97
CA LYS A 441 28.12 4.17 28.03
C LYS A 441 29.36 3.63 28.77
N PRO A 442 30.35 4.48 29.13
CA PRO A 442 31.58 4.04 29.79
C PRO A 442 31.35 3.30 31.12
N ASN A 443 30.40 3.77 31.93
CA ASN A 443 30.04 3.12 33.21
C ASN A 443 29.51 1.70 33.02
N ARG A 444 28.69 1.47 31.99
CA ARG A 444 28.14 0.14 31.65
C ARG A 444 29.22 -0.81 31.13
N LYS A 445 30.19 -0.26 30.38
CA LYS A 445 31.37 -1.02 29.95
C LYS A 445 32.20 -1.44 31.16
N ALA A 446 32.51 -0.52 32.08
CA ALA A 446 33.28 -0.81 33.29
C ALA A 446 32.60 -1.87 34.17
N LEU A 447 31.28 -1.80 34.35
CA LEU A 447 30.52 -2.81 35.11
C LEU A 447 30.57 -4.21 34.48
N LEU A 448 30.48 -4.29 33.15
CA LEU A 448 30.59 -5.56 32.42
C LEU A 448 32.02 -6.09 32.42
N ASP A 449 33.03 -5.22 32.29
CA ASP A 449 34.44 -5.60 32.39
C ASP A 449 34.79 -6.10 33.80
N HIS A 450 34.22 -5.51 34.85
CA HIS A 450 34.43 -5.94 36.24
C HIS A 450 33.92 -7.36 36.53
N ILE A 451 32.95 -7.84 35.75
CA ILE A 451 32.50 -9.24 35.82
C ILE A 451 33.18 -10.11 34.76
N ASP A 452 34.28 -9.69 34.14
CA ASP A 452 34.99 -10.40 33.07
C ASP A 452 34.10 -10.76 31.87
N PHE A 453 33.16 -9.88 31.51
CA PHE A 453 32.21 -10.15 30.45
C PHE A 453 32.89 -10.36 29.09
N ALA A 454 32.67 -11.52 28.48
CA ALA A 454 33.23 -11.87 27.18
C ALA A 454 32.53 -11.09 26.04
N TRP A 455 33.18 -10.04 25.56
CA TRP A 455 32.71 -9.20 24.43
C TRP A 455 32.77 -9.91 23.08
N SER A 456 33.68 -10.86 22.91
CA SER A 456 33.85 -11.67 21.71
C SER A 456 34.15 -13.12 22.09
N TYR A 457 33.67 -14.07 21.27
CA TYR A 457 33.98 -15.50 21.41
C TYR A 457 34.92 -16.01 20.30
N LYS A 458 35.57 -15.09 19.57
CA LYS A 458 36.61 -15.45 18.61
C LYS A 458 37.92 -15.65 19.36
N GLY A 459 38.19 -16.89 19.73
CA GLY A 459 39.31 -17.31 20.58
C GLY A 459 38.76 -18.17 21.72
N LYS A 460 39.21 -19.42 21.84
CA LYS A 460 38.84 -20.30 22.96
C LYS A 460 39.27 -19.62 24.28
N PRO A 461 38.36 -19.27 25.22
CA PRO A 461 38.78 -18.67 26.47
C PRO A 461 39.36 -19.75 27.41
N PRO A 462 40.44 -19.44 28.16
CA PRO A 462 41.06 -20.32 29.16
C PRO A 462 40.10 -20.88 30.22
N VAL A 463 38.96 -20.22 30.45
CA VAL A 463 37.91 -20.63 31.41
C VAL A 463 37.12 -21.87 30.95
N LEU A 464 37.09 -22.16 29.64
CA LEU A 464 36.48 -23.41 29.13
C LEU A 464 37.27 -24.66 29.49
N GLU A 465 38.57 -24.54 29.77
CA GLU A 465 39.42 -25.64 30.26
C GLU A 465 39.03 -25.94 31.71
N GLN A 466 38.99 -24.92 32.58
CA GLN A 466 38.73 -25.06 34.01
C GLN A 466 37.32 -25.61 34.31
N ALA A 467 36.28 -25.13 33.62
CA ALA A 467 34.92 -25.66 33.82
C ALA A 467 34.77 -27.10 33.32
N TRP A 468 35.49 -27.46 32.24
CA TRP A 468 35.52 -28.84 31.75
C TRP A 468 36.28 -29.75 32.71
N GLU A 469 37.40 -29.29 33.27
CA GLU A 469 38.18 -30.00 34.28
C GLU A 469 37.40 -30.25 35.58
N VAL A 470 36.63 -29.27 36.06
CA VAL A 470 35.78 -29.43 37.24
C VAL A 470 34.74 -30.52 37.00
N ARG A 471 34.04 -30.51 35.85
CA ARG A 471 33.06 -31.55 35.51
C ARG A 471 33.71 -32.91 35.30
N PHE A 472 34.91 -32.95 34.72
CA PHE A 472 35.70 -34.17 34.59
C PHE A 472 36.12 -34.74 35.95
N LYS A 473 36.55 -33.90 36.90
CA LYS A 473 36.85 -34.31 38.28
C LYS A 473 35.60 -34.86 38.99
N GLN A 474 34.45 -34.20 38.84
CA GLN A 474 33.16 -34.70 39.38
C GLN A 474 32.78 -36.06 38.77
N LEU A 475 32.95 -36.24 37.46
CA LEU A 475 32.66 -37.51 36.80
C LEU A 475 33.64 -38.62 37.22
N LYS A 476 34.91 -38.29 37.43
CA LYS A 476 35.93 -39.21 37.96
C LYS A 476 35.62 -39.62 39.40
N ALA A 477 35.22 -38.69 40.25
CA ALA A 477 34.79 -38.96 41.63
C ALA A 477 33.55 -39.86 41.65
N PHE A 478 32.54 -39.56 40.83
CA PHE A 478 31.33 -40.38 40.71
C PHE A 478 31.65 -41.82 40.28
N ARG A 479 32.58 -42.02 39.33
CA ARG A 479 33.04 -43.37 38.96
C ARG A 479 33.75 -44.06 40.11
N ALA A 480 34.61 -43.35 40.85
CA ALA A 480 35.33 -43.95 41.97
C ALA A 480 34.37 -44.40 43.08
N GLU A 481 33.29 -43.65 43.32
CA GLU A 481 32.28 -43.95 44.34
C GLU A 481 31.28 -45.04 43.91
N HIS A 482 30.78 -45.01 42.68
CA HIS A 482 29.68 -45.87 42.23
C HIS A 482 30.07 -46.95 41.20
N GLY A 483 31.33 -46.99 40.75
CA GLY A 483 31.83 -47.98 39.80
C GLY A 483 31.29 -47.87 38.36
N HIS A 484 30.32 -46.99 38.09
CA HIS A 484 29.65 -46.84 36.79
C HIS A 484 29.35 -45.38 36.43
N PHE A 485 28.88 -45.13 35.21
CA PHE A 485 28.50 -43.78 34.72
C PHE A 485 26.99 -43.57 34.55
N ASN A 486 26.16 -44.41 35.18
CA ASN A 486 24.71 -44.30 35.16
C ASN A 486 24.23 -43.28 36.19
N ILE A 487 24.49 -42.00 35.91
CA ILE A 487 24.11 -40.90 36.80
C ILE A 487 22.59 -40.71 36.76
N PRO A 488 21.86 -40.64 37.90
CA PRO A 488 20.42 -40.47 37.89
C PRO A 488 20.00 -39.12 37.26
N LYS A 489 19.07 -39.16 36.31
CA LYS A 489 18.64 -37.98 35.54
C LYS A 489 17.83 -36.97 36.36
N ARG A 490 17.10 -37.44 37.39
CA ARG A 490 16.21 -36.61 38.23
C ARG A 490 16.84 -36.20 39.57
N ASP A 491 18.14 -36.46 39.75
CA ASP A 491 18.85 -36.05 40.96
C ASP A 491 19.10 -34.52 40.96
N PRO A 492 18.74 -33.80 42.04
CA PRO A 492 18.89 -32.34 42.11
C PRO A 492 20.34 -31.84 42.01
N ILE A 493 21.31 -32.68 42.41
CA ILE A 493 22.73 -32.33 42.48
C ILE A 493 23.48 -32.92 41.28
N LEU A 494 23.26 -34.21 40.99
CA LEU A 494 23.97 -34.98 39.98
C LEU A 494 23.30 -34.96 38.59
N GLY A 495 22.04 -34.50 38.48
CA GLY A 495 21.33 -34.43 37.21
C GLY A 495 22.04 -33.55 36.17
N SER A 496 22.72 -32.49 36.62
CA SER A 496 23.54 -31.63 35.75
C SER A 496 24.75 -32.37 35.15
N LEU A 497 25.36 -33.30 35.90
CA LEU A 497 26.48 -34.13 35.45
C LEU A 497 26.03 -35.20 34.45
N ASN A 498 24.81 -35.73 34.59
CA ASN A 498 24.19 -36.63 33.59
C ASN A 498 24.05 -35.95 32.23
N VAL A 499 23.50 -34.73 32.21
CA VAL A 499 23.33 -33.93 30.98
C VAL A 499 24.68 -33.62 30.34
N TRP A 500 25.68 -33.27 31.16
CA TRP A 500 27.04 -33.01 30.69
C TRP A 500 27.68 -34.25 30.05
N ALA A 501 27.58 -35.42 30.67
CA ALA A 501 28.08 -36.68 30.13
C ALA A 501 27.37 -37.07 28.82
N ALA A 502 26.06 -36.86 28.73
CA ALA A 502 25.30 -37.08 27.49
C ALA A 502 25.75 -36.14 26.36
N TYR A 503 26.05 -34.88 26.68
CA TYR A 503 26.57 -33.92 25.72
C TYR A 503 27.95 -34.33 25.16
N GLN A 504 28.86 -34.86 26.00
CA GLN A 504 30.15 -35.37 25.53
C GLN A 504 29.97 -36.54 24.54
N ARG A 505 29.08 -37.50 24.83
CA ARG A 505 28.75 -38.62 23.93
C ARG A 505 28.22 -38.14 22.58
N ALA A 506 27.33 -37.15 22.59
CA ALA A 506 26.78 -36.58 21.35
C ALA A 506 27.85 -35.87 20.50
N ARG A 507 28.82 -35.20 21.14
CA ARG A 507 29.92 -34.50 20.44
C ARG A 507 30.96 -35.48 19.88
N PHE A 508 31.24 -36.57 20.60
CA PHE A 508 32.07 -37.68 20.14
C PHE A 508 31.47 -38.34 18.90
N LYS A 509 30.17 -38.71 18.94
CA LYS A 509 29.46 -39.27 17.78
C LYS A 509 29.47 -38.36 16.55
N LYS A 510 29.50 -37.04 16.75
CA LYS A 510 29.55 -36.03 15.68
C LYS A 510 30.96 -35.71 15.18
N GLY A 511 32.02 -36.33 15.73
CA GLY A 511 33.41 -36.02 15.36
C GLY A 511 33.86 -34.60 15.73
N THR A 512 33.19 -33.97 16.70
CA THR A 512 33.40 -32.55 17.06
C THR A 512 34.10 -32.37 18.43
N LEU A 513 34.49 -33.48 19.06
CA LEU A 513 35.20 -33.48 20.35
C LEU A 513 36.70 -33.59 20.10
N SER A 514 37.51 -32.81 20.83
CA SER A 514 38.97 -32.84 20.67
C SER A 514 39.59 -34.15 21.16
N GLU A 515 40.66 -34.56 20.51
CA GLU A 515 41.41 -35.79 20.81
C GLU A 515 41.91 -35.84 22.26
N GLY A 516 42.43 -34.73 22.80
CA GLY A 516 42.84 -34.65 24.22
C GLY A 516 41.70 -34.92 25.22
N ARG A 517 40.46 -34.51 24.90
CA ARG A 517 39.30 -34.77 25.78
C ARG A 517 38.81 -36.21 25.68
N ILE A 518 38.94 -36.80 24.49
CA ILE A 518 38.67 -38.22 24.26
C ILE A 518 39.64 -39.05 25.10
N ASN A 519 40.94 -38.72 25.08
CA ASN A 519 41.97 -39.40 25.85
C ASN A 519 41.74 -39.29 27.36
N LEU A 520 41.37 -38.11 27.87
CA LEU A 520 41.05 -37.92 29.29
C LEU A 520 39.80 -38.70 29.72
N LEU A 521 38.74 -38.75 28.91
CA LEU A 521 37.55 -39.54 29.23
C LEU A 521 37.84 -41.06 29.12
N ASN A 522 38.67 -41.47 28.17
CA ASN A 522 39.12 -42.86 28.06
C ASN A 522 39.98 -43.30 29.25
N SER A 523 40.80 -42.40 29.83
CA SER A 523 41.65 -42.75 30.98
C SER A 523 40.86 -43.06 32.25
N ILE A 524 39.67 -42.47 32.39
CA ILE A 524 38.71 -42.86 33.43
C ILE A 524 37.75 -43.93 32.93
N GLY A 525 38.03 -44.63 31.83
CA GLY A 525 37.22 -45.71 31.22
C GLY A 525 35.78 -45.33 30.87
N PHE A 526 35.55 -44.08 30.44
CA PHE A 526 34.23 -43.55 30.13
C PHE A 526 33.52 -44.34 29.02
N VAL A 527 32.28 -44.78 29.29
CA VAL A 527 31.48 -45.53 28.34
C VAL A 527 30.78 -44.58 27.36
N TRP A 528 31.24 -44.58 26.11
CA TRP A 528 30.70 -43.78 25.02
C TRP A 528 29.36 -44.30 24.49
N ASN A 529 29.19 -45.62 24.46
CA ASN A 529 28.00 -46.30 23.97
C ASN A 529 27.53 -47.34 24.99
N PHE A 530 26.27 -47.27 25.41
CA PHE A 530 25.66 -48.35 26.19
C PHE A 530 25.05 -49.38 25.24
N PRO A 531 25.23 -50.69 25.49
CA PRO A 531 24.53 -51.72 24.74
C PRO A 531 23.02 -51.49 24.86
N LYS A 532 22.28 -51.60 23.75
CA LYS A 532 20.82 -51.61 23.81
C LYS A 532 20.42 -52.84 24.61
N THR A 533 19.89 -52.66 25.82
CA THR A 533 19.25 -53.75 26.54
C THR A 533 18.08 -54.22 25.69
N LYS A 534 18.13 -55.47 25.22
CA LYS A 534 16.92 -56.13 24.68
C LYS A 534 15.92 -56.13 25.82
N LYS A 535 14.75 -55.52 25.62
CA LYS A 535 13.59 -55.78 26.48
C LYS A 535 13.26 -57.25 26.29
N THR A 536 13.63 -58.07 27.27
CA THR A 536 12.95 -59.36 27.47
C THR A 536 11.54 -59.02 27.94
N ASN A 537 10.56 -59.51 27.18
CA ASN A 537 9.14 -59.44 27.54
C ASN A 537 8.89 -60.08 28.89
#